data_AF-A0A1S3QVI5-F1
#
_entry.id   AF-A0A1S3QVI5-F1
#
_cell.length_a   1.000
_cell.length_b   1.000
_cell.length_c   1.000
_cell.angle_alpha   90.00
_cell.angle_beta   90.00
_cell.angle_gamma   90.00
#
_symmetry.space_group_name_H-M   'P 1'
#
loop_
_entity.id
_entity.type
_entity.pdbx_description
1 polymer ?
#
loop_
_entity_poly.entity_id
_entity_poly.type
_entity_poly.pdbx_seq_one_letter_code
_entity_poly.pdbx_strand_id
1 'polypeptide(L)'
;CLCPLLLRYDPDRDQWHLVAPMLTRRIGVGVAVINRLLYAVGGFDGTHRLSSSECYNPERDEWKSMAAMNTVRSGAGVCALGNRIYVMGGYDGTNQLNTVERYDVETDTWSFAASMRHRRSALGVTAHHAKIYVLGGYDGNTFLDSVECYDPETDTWSEVTRMMSGRSGVGVAVTMEPCQKDLAQCLKHERTEVTGGCEGGSLGCSGTGGDSGSYHNSRHGAFGKGT
;
A
#
# COMPACT_ATOMS: atom_id res chain seq x y z
N CYS A 1 7.69 6.19 -23.22
CA CYS A 1 6.79 7.35 -23.08
C CYS A 1 6.12 7.28 -21.73
N LEU A 2 6.33 8.27 -20.87
CA LEU A 2 5.54 8.39 -19.63
C LEU A 2 4.16 8.92 -20.00
N CYS A 3 3.11 8.33 -19.44
CA CYS A 3 1.73 8.79 -19.64
C CYS A 3 1.17 9.20 -18.27
N PRO A 4 0.43 10.33 -18.16
CA PRO A 4 -0.10 10.80 -16.88
C PRO A 4 -1.37 10.05 -16.44
N LEU A 5 -1.55 8.80 -16.91
CA LEU A 5 -2.77 8.03 -16.70
C LEU A 5 -2.95 7.71 -15.21
N LEU A 6 -4.17 7.87 -14.72
CA LEU A 6 -4.60 7.35 -13.43
C LEU A 6 -5.72 6.32 -13.69
N LEU A 7 -5.61 5.17 -13.03
CA LEU A 7 -6.63 4.11 -13.02
C LEU A 7 -7.12 3.91 -11.59
N ARG A 8 -8.43 3.74 -11.43
CA ARG A 8 -9.07 3.37 -10.16
C ARG A 8 -9.52 1.91 -10.24
N TYR A 9 -9.18 1.11 -9.24
CA TYR A 9 -9.64 -0.28 -9.11
C TYR A 9 -10.91 -0.35 -8.26
N ASP A 10 -11.91 -1.06 -8.75
CA ASP A 10 -13.12 -1.44 -8.02
C ASP A 10 -13.00 -2.91 -7.60
N PRO A 11 -12.82 -3.21 -6.30
CA PRO A 11 -12.64 -4.57 -5.81
C PRO A 11 -13.93 -5.41 -5.86
N ASP A 12 -15.12 -4.78 -5.84
CA ASP A 12 -16.39 -5.52 -5.87
C ASP A 12 -16.67 -6.07 -7.27
N ARG A 13 -16.12 -5.42 -8.30
CA ARG A 13 -16.29 -5.76 -9.72
C ARG A 13 -15.05 -6.37 -10.36
N ASP A 14 -13.92 -6.39 -9.65
CA ASP A 14 -12.61 -6.74 -10.17
C ASP A 14 -12.26 -6.02 -11.48
N GLN A 15 -12.46 -4.69 -11.49
CA GLN A 15 -12.32 -3.88 -12.70
C GLN A 15 -11.50 -2.61 -12.48
N TRP A 16 -10.78 -2.22 -13.53
CA TRP A 16 -10.05 -0.95 -13.59
C TRP A 16 -10.79 0.05 -14.46
N HIS A 17 -10.89 1.28 -13.99
CA HIS A 17 -11.49 2.39 -14.72
C HIS A 17 -10.50 3.54 -14.89
N LEU A 18 -10.45 4.10 -16.10
CA LEU A 18 -9.76 5.35 -16.35
C LEU A 18 -10.50 6.49 -15.65
N VAL A 19 -9.73 7.33 -14.98
CA VAL A 19 -10.17 8.60 -14.42
C VAL A 19 -9.34 9.73 -15.03
N ALA A 20 -9.64 10.99 -14.69
CA ALA A 20 -8.91 12.11 -15.25
C ALA A 20 -7.38 11.94 -15.07
N PRO A 21 -6.60 12.16 -16.14
CA PRO A 21 -5.16 12.05 -16.06
C PRO A 21 -4.58 13.18 -15.22
N MET A 22 -3.45 12.92 -14.57
CA MET A 22 -2.66 13.95 -13.88
C MET A 22 -2.28 15.08 -14.86
N LEU A 23 -2.10 16.29 -14.31
CA LEU A 23 -1.59 17.45 -15.04
C LEU A 23 -0.14 17.23 -15.48
N THR A 24 0.64 16.55 -14.63
CA THR A 24 2.05 16.26 -14.89
C THR A 24 2.29 14.75 -14.94
N ARG A 25 3.17 14.31 -15.84
CA ARG A 25 3.65 12.92 -15.86
C ARG A 25 4.56 12.67 -14.66
N ARG A 26 4.40 11.53 -13.97
CA ARG A 26 5.20 11.24 -12.77
C ARG A 26 5.53 9.74 -12.68
N ILE A 27 6.79 9.40 -12.44
CA ILE A 27 7.21 8.12 -11.83
C ILE A 27 7.95 8.38 -10.53
N GLY A 28 7.95 7.37 -9.64
CA GLY A 28 8.48 7.53 -8.29
C GLY A 28 7.75 8.64 -7.53
N VAL A 29 6.45 8.82 -7.83
CA VAL A 29 5.55 9.77 -7.19
C VAL A 29 5.14 9.25 -5.82
N GLY A 30 5.11 10.13 -4.82
CA GLY A 30 4.51 9.81 -3.54
C GLY A 30 3.04 10.20 -3.53
N VAL A 31 2.20 9.39 -2.88
CA VAL A 31 0.75 9.59 -2.87
C VAL A 31 0.25 9.61 -1.42
N ALA A 32 -0.66 10.54 -1.11
CA ALA A 32 -1.36 10.61 0.18
C ALA A 32 -2.85 10.88 -0.05
N VAL A 33 -3.67 10.45 0.92
CA VAL A 33 -5.10 10.76 0.94
C VAL A 33 -5.40 11.54 2.21
N ILE A 34 -6.05 12.69 2.05
CA ILE A 34 -6.53 13.54 3.15
C ILE A 34 -7.82 14.22 2.71
N ASN A 35 -8.80 14.34 3.60
CA ASN A 35 -10.11 14.95 3.31
C ASN A 35 -10.80 14.39 2.04
N ARG A 36 -10.69 13.08 1.81
CA ARG A 36 -11.21 12.35 0.62
C ARG A 36 -10.59 12.77 -0.73
N LEU A 37 -9.50 13.52 -0.69
CA LEU A 37 -8.75 13.95 -1.87
C LEU A 37 -7.44 13.17 -1.99
N LEU A 38 -7.01 12.92 -3.22
CA LEU A 38 -5.78 12.18 -3.52
C LEU A 38 -4.70 13.18 -3.95
N TYR A 39 -3.58 13.21 -3.23
CA TYR A 39 -2.45 14.09 -3.53
C TYR A 39 -1.33 13.30 -4.17
N ALA A 40 -0.84 13.78 -5.32
CA ALA A 40 0.35 13.29 -5.99
C ALA A 40 1.50 14.29 -5.79
N VAL A 41 2.59 13.86 -5.18
CA VAL A 41 3.66 14.73 -4.72
C VAL A 41 5.01 14.31 -5.32
N GLY A 42 5.67 15.25 -6.00
CA GLY A 42 6.99 15.06 -6.58
C GLY A 42 7.02 14.01 -7.70
N GLY A 43 8.13 13.29 -7.80
CA GLY A 43 8.39 12.29 -8.83
C GLY A 43 9.33 12.79 -9.93
N PHE A 44 9.29 12.13 -11.08
CA PHE A 44 10.10 12.42 -12.27
C PHE A 44 9.22 12.35 -13.53
N ASP A 45 9.29 13.39 -14.38
CA ASP A 45 8.42 13.52 -15.58
C ASP A 45 9.01 12.90 -16.86
N GLY A 46 10.20 12.33 -16.77
CA GLY A 46 11.00 11.83 -17.88
C GLY A 46 12.23 12.68 -18.19
N THR A 47 12.24 13.92 -17.73
CA THR A 47 13.30 14.90 -17.96
C THR A 47 13.79 15.52 -16.66
N HIS A 48 12.86 15.99 -15.82
CA HIS A 48 13.12 16.68 -14.57
C HIS A 48 12.50 15.94 -13.39
N ARG A 49 13.22 15.98 -12.26
CA ARG A 49 12.62 15.65 -10.96
C ARG A 49 11.71 16.81 -10.57
N LEU A 50 10.67 16.52 -9.79
CA LEU A 50 9.60 17.46 -9.53
C LEU A 50 9.54 17.85 -8.05
N SER A 51 9.33 19.14 -7.79
CA SER A 51 8.83 19.63 -6.51
C SER A 51 7.32 19.88 -6.55
N SER A 52 6.71 19.89 -7.73
CA SER A 52 5.29 20.14 -7.90
C SER A 52 4.43 19.08 -7.22
N SER A 53 3.27 19.49 -6.74
CA SER A 53 2.23 18.60 -6.24
C SER A 53 0.89 18.95 -6.87
N GLU A 54 0.02 17.96 -6.98
CA GLU A 54 -1.32 18.11 -7.54
C GLU A 54 -2.32 17.24 -6.77
N CYS A 55 -3.56 17.67 -6.74
CA CYS A 55 -4.63 17.09 -5.95
C CYS A 55 -5.78 16.69 -6.86
N TYR A 56 -6.23 15.44 -6.75
CA TYR A 56 -7.36 14.88 -7.45
C TYR A 56 -8.61 14.88 -6.57
N ASN A 57 -9.69 15.44 -7.11
CA ASN A 57 -11.02 15.38 -6.51
C ASN A 57 -11.86 14.31 -7.21
N PRO A 58 -12.16 13.17 -6.55
CA PRO A 58 -12.91 12.08 -7.17
C PRO A 58 -14.38 12.42 -7.44
N GLU A 59 -14.97 13.40 -6.77
CA GLU A 59 -16.36 13.83 -7.00
C GLU A 59 -16.50 14.66 -8.29
N ARG A 60 -15.42 15.37 -8.67
CA ARG A 60 -15.38 16.20 -9.88
C ARG A 60 -14.62 15.56 -11.03
N ASP A 61 -13.92 14.47 -10.77
CA ASP A 61 -12.96 13.83 -11.68
C ASP A 61 -11.97 14.85 -12.27
N GLU A 62 -11.35 15.65 -11.41
CA GLU A 62 -10.49 16.77 -11.82
C GLU A 62 -9.22 16.84 -10.95
N TRP A 63 -8.11 17.20 -11.59
CA TRP A 63 -6.85 17.53 -10.92
C TRP A 63 -6.66 19.04 -10.79
N LYS A 64 -6.10 19.47 -9.67
CA LYS A 64 -5.70 20.85 -9.42
C LYS A 64 -4.25 20.92 -8.95
N SER A 65 -3.48 21.86 -9.47
CA SER A 65 -2.13 22.16 -8.94
C SER A 65 -2.22 22.69 -7.51
N MET A 66 -1.31 22.24 -6.66
CA MET A 66 -1.14 22.70 -5.28
C MET A 66 0.23 23.36 -5.11
N ALA A 67 0.53 23.92 -3.94
CA ALA A 67 1.84 24.47 -3.67
C ALA A 67 2.96 23.45 -3.91
N ALA A 68 4.05 23.90 -4.53
CA ALA A 68 5.23 23.08 -4.73
C ALA A 68 6.04 22.96 -3.43
N MET A 69 6.67 21.80 -3.23
CA MET A 69 7.65 21.59 -2.17
C MET A 69 8.83 22.56 -2.30
N ASN A 70 9.53 22.80 -1.20
CA ASN A 70 10.77 23.57 -1.20
C ASN A 70 11.92 22.81 -1.90
N THR A 71 11.88 21.48 -1.84
CA THR A 71 12.89 20.61 -2.44
C THR A 71 12.29 19.75 -3.55
N VAL A 72 13.06 19.56 -4.62
CA VAL A 72 12.73 18.63 -5.70
C VAL A 72 12.96 17.19 -5.22
N ARG A 73 11.99 16.28 -5.41
CA ARG A 73 12.08 14.92 -4.85
C ARG A 73 11.48 13.89 -5.82
N SER A 74 12.26 12.87 -6.19
CA SER A 74 11.72 11.61 -6.74
C SER A 74 12.01 10.43 -5.82
N GLY A 75 11.11 9.45 -5.79
CA GLY A 75 11.23 8.28 -4.93
C GLY A 75 11.25 8.61 -3.43
N ALA A 76 10.57 9.69 -3.03
CA ALA A 76 10.37 10.03 -1.63
C ALA A 76 9.25 9.20 -1.01
N GLY A 77 9.29 9.01 0.31
CA GLY A 77 8.16 8.49 1.06
C GLY A 77 7.15 9.60 1.28
N VAL A 78 5.87 9.34 1.01
CA VAL A 78 4.77 10.29 1.29
C VAL A 78 3.69 9.58 2.10
N CYS A 79 3.20 10.24 3.15
CA CYS A 79 2.07 9.75 3.94
C CYS A 79 1.27 10.92 4.53
N ALA A 80 0.02 10.66 4.90
CA ALA A 80 -0.80 11.60 5.66
C ALA A 80 -0.76 11.27 7.15
N LEU A 81 -0.71 12.30 7.99
CA LEU A 81 -0.83 12.18 9.45
C LEU A 81 -1.54 13.42 10.00
N GLY A 82 -2.67 13.22 10.70
CA GLY A 82 -3.53 14.33 11.09
C GLY A 82 -4.06 15.08 9.86
N ASN A 83 -4.02 16.43 9.89
CA ASN A 83 -4.40 17.28 8.77
C ASN A 83 -3.21 17.71 7.88
N ARG A 84 -2.14 16.90 7.84
CA ARG A 84 -0.90 17.22 7.12
C ARG A 84 -0.42 16.07 6.25
N ILE A 85 0.25 16.41 5.15
CA ILE A 85 0.96 15.45 4.30
C ILE A 85 2.46 15.61 4.57
N TYR A 86 3.15 14.52 4.84
CA TYR A 86 4.59 14.50 5.04
C TYR A 86 5.28 13.90 3.83
N VAL A 87 6.39 14.49 3.42
CA VAL A 87 7.30 13.97 2.39
C VAL A 87 8.69 13.82 2.98
N MET A 88 9.24 12.62 2.89
CA MET A 88 10.49 12.24 3.56
C MET A 88 11.48 11.71 2.54
N GLY A 89 12.68 12.27 2.56
CA GLY A 89 13.78 11.81 1.71
C GLY A 89 13.51 11.97 0.22
N GLY A 90 13.91 10.96 -0.56
CA GLY A 90 13.91 10.98 -2.01
C GLY A 90 15.28 11.37 -2.60
N TYR A 91 15.28 11.66 -3.89
CA TYR A 91 16.46 12.04 -4.67
C TYR A 91 16.19 13.34 -5.42
N ASP A 92 17.06 14.34 -5.25
CA ASP A 92 16.94 15.66 -5.90
C ASP A 92 17.56 15.71 -7.31
N GLY A 93 18.28 14.66 -7.71
CA GLY A 93 19.03 14.61 -8.97
C GLY A 93 20.54 14.65 -8.77
N THR A 94 21.00 14.92 -7.56
CA THR A 94 22.41 14.89 -7.16
C THR A 94 22.61 14.03 -5.92
N ASN A 95 21.80 14.21 -4.88
CA ASN A 95 21.94 13.56 -3.58
C ASN A 95 20.67 12.85 -3.13
N GLN A 96 20.84 11.77 -2.39
CA GLN A 96 19.78 11.22 -1.54
C GLN A 96 19.52 12.18 -0.38
N LEU A 97 18.25 12.35 -0.04
CA LEU A 97 17.80 13.33 0.94
C LEU A 97 17.47 12.65 2.26
N ASN A 98 17.75 13.33 3.37
CA ASN A 98 17.22 13.01 4.69
C ASN A 98 16.22 14.07 5.18
N THR A 99 16.07 15.18 4.44
CA THR A 99 15.17 16.26 4.80
C THR A 99 13.72 15.82 4.68
N VAL A 100 12.88 16.41 5.53
CA VAL A 100 11.45 16.14 5.63
C VAL A 100 10.70 17.46 5.51
N GLU A 101 9.64 17.46 4.72
CA GLU A 101 8.72 18.59 4.62
C GLU A 101 7.30 18.13 4.94
N ARG A 102 6.50 19.03 5.50
CA ARG A 102 5.08 18.81 5.75
C ARG A 102 4.25 19.90 5.08
N TYR A 103 3.19 19.48 4.42
CA TYR A 103 2.21 20.31 3.76
C TYR A 103 1.01 20.53 4.67
N ASP A 104 0.57 21.78 4.79
CA ASP A 104 -0.66 22.18 5.47
C ASP A 104 -1.76 22.38 4.43
N VAL A 105 -2.82 21.58 4.52
CA VAL A 105 -3.92 21.62 3.54
C VAL A 105 -4.77 22.89 3.65
N GLU A 106 -4.79 23.53 4.82
CA GLU A 106 -5.59 24.74 5.07
C GLU A 106 -4.91 25.99 4.50
N THR A 107 -3.58 26.05 4.62
CA THR A 107 -2.82 27.22 4.18
C THR A 107 -2.17 27.06 2.80
N ASP A 108 -2.21 25.86 2.21
CA ASP A 108 -1.54 25.53 0.94
C ASP A 108 -0.05 25.90 0.97
N THR A 109 0.65 25.46 2.02
CA THR A 109 2.08 25.75 2.21
C THR A 109 2.87 24.53 2.68
N TRP A 110 4.15 24.50 2.30
CA TRP A 110 5.13 23.52 2.76
C TRP A 110 6.04 24.15 3.81
N SER A 111 6.35 23.40 4.86
CA SER A 111 7.34 23.76 5.88
C SER A 111 8.25 22.58 6.16
N PHE A 112 9.51 22.85 6.53
CA PHE A 112 10.42 21.80 6.96
C PHE A 112 10.02 21.25 8.34
N ALA A 113 10.24 19.95 8.54
CA ALA A 113 10.20 19.27 9.82
C ALA A 113 11.60 18.71 10.15
N ALA A 114 11.78 18.11 11.32
CA ALA A 114 13.04 17.47 11.66
C ALA A 114 13.47 16.44 10.59
N SER A 115 14.76 16.47 10.25
CA SER A 115 15.33 15.57 9.24
C SER A 115 15.58 14.19 9.83
N MET A 116 15.46 13.16 9.00
CA MET A 116 15.84 11.79 9.34
C MET A 116 17.35 11.72 9.62
N ARG A 117 17.76 10.70 10.37
CA ARG A 117 19.17 10.40 10.63
C ARG A 117 19.89 9.96 9.36
N HIS A 118 19.25 9.11 8.56
CA HIS A 118 19.81 8.60 7.32
C HIS A 118 19.17 9.26 6.10
N ARG A 119 19.97 9.44 5.04
CA ARG A 119 19.47 9.79 3.71
C ARG A 119 18.79 8.56 3.12
N ARG A 120 17.61 8.72 2.52
CA ARG A 120 16.85 7.59 1.98
C ARG A 120 16.13 8.00 0.71
N SER A 121 16.37 7.31 -0.39
CA SER A 121 15.48 7.27 -1.56
C SER A 121 14.84 5.89 -1.71
N ALA A 122 13.69 5.80 -2.38
CA ALA A 122 12.91 4.57 -2.53
C ALA A 122 12.66 3.86 -1.18
N LEU A 123 12.39 4.63 -0.13
CA LEU A 123 11.99 4.15 1.19
C LEU A 123 10.53 3.68 1.20
N GLY A 124 10.23 2.73 2.09
CA GLY A 124 8.87 2.48 2.54
C GLY A 124 8.47 3.50 3.60
N VAL A 125 7.18 3.86 3.64
CA VAL A 125 6.63 4.73 4.66
C VAL A 125 5.23 4.31 5.07
N THR A 126 4.89 4.47 6.35
CA THR A 126 3.52 4.33 6.82
C THR A 126 3.28 5.15 8.09
N ALA A 127 2.02 5.47 8.37
CA ALA A 127 1.60 6.08 9.61
C ALA A 127 0.91 5.03 10.50
N HIS A 128 1.31 4.97 11.77
CA HIS A 128 0.75 4.03 12.74
C HIS A 128 0.79 4.65 14.14
N HIS A 129 -0.31 4.52 14.90
CA HIS A 129 -0.45 5.07 16.26
C HIS A 129 0.07 6.52 16.39
N ALA A 130 -0.43 7.41 15.54
CA ALA A 130 -0.06 8.84 15.49
C ALA A 130 1.43 9.15 15.21
N LYS A 131 2.21 8.18 14.73
CA LYS A 131 3.63 8.33 14.36
C LYS A 131 3.88 7.89 12.93
N ILE A 132 5.00 8.34 12.36
CA ILE A 132 5.41 7.95 11.00
C ILE A 132 6.62 7.03 11.09
N TYR A 133 6.58 5.95 10.33
CA TYR A 133 7.67 4.98 10.24
C TYR A 133 8.23 5.00 8.83
N VAL A 134 9.56 5.07 8.71
CA VAL A 134 10.28 4.93 7.43
C VAL A 134 11.13 3.68 7.47
N LEU A 135 11.09 2.91 6.39
CA LEU A 135 11.69 1.58 6.31
C LEU A 135 12.64 1.49 5.12
N GLY A 136 13.89 1.16 5.40
CA GLY A 136 14.91 0.92 4.39
C GLY A 136 15.16 2.12 3.46
N GLY A 137 15.35 1.84 2.18
CA GLY A 137 15.74 2.81 1.15
C GLY A 137 17.21 2.70 0.77
N TYR A 138 17.64 3.55 -0.17
CA TYR A 138 19.02 3.66 -0.62
C TYR A 138 19.59 5.01 -0.18
N ASP A 139 20.78 5.04 0.41
CA ASP A 139 21.40 6.26 0.94
C ASP A 139 22.43 6.91 0.01
N GLY A 140 22.67 6.32 -1.15
CA GLY A 140 23.72 6.71 -2.09
C GLY A 140 24.89 5.73 -2.16
N ASN A 141 25.04 4.87 -1.14
CA ASN A 141 26.11 3.87 -1.04
C ASN A 141 25.58 2.46 -0.79
N THR A 142 24.58 2.32 0.08
CA THR A 142 24.08 1.03 0.57
C THR A 142 22.56 0.99 0.64
N PHE A 143 22.01 -0.22 0.62
CA PHE A 143 20.61 -0.45 0.93
C PHE A 143 20.43 -0.52 2.44
N LEU A 144 19.56 0.33 2.98
CA LEU A 144 19.32 0.44 4.40
C LEU A 144 18.38 -0.66 4.89
N ASP A 145 18.66 -1.19 6.06
CA ASP A 145 17.78 -2.03 6.88
C ASP A 145 17.19 -1.25 8.07
N SER A 146 17.71 -0.08 8.40
CA SER A 146 17.24 0.72 9.54
C SER A 146 15.80 1.20 9.36
N VAL A 147 15.05 1.19 10.46
CA VAL A 147 13.69 1.73 10.57
C VAL A 147 13.70 2.90 11.53
N GLU A 148 13.29 4.07 11.05
CA GLU A 148 13.17 5.28 11.88
C GLU A 148 11.71 5.63 12.12
N CYS A 149 11.41 6.12 13.31
CA CYS A 149 10.10 6.59 13.74
C CYS A 149 10.15 8.08 14.03
N TYR A 150 9.25 8.84 13.42
CA TYR A 150 9.03 10.25 13.68
C TYR A 150 7.90 10.44 14.69
N ASP A 151 8.17 11.26 15.69
CA ASP A 151 7.19 11.72 16.64
C ASP A 151 6.83 13.20 16.33
N PRO A 152 5.60 13.48 15.87
CA PRO A 152 5.19 14.84 15.53
C PRO A 152 5.02 15.75 16.75
N GLU A 153 4.85 15.21 17.96
CA GLU A 153 4.68 16.02 19.18
C GLU A 153 6.01 16.63 19.61
N THR A 154 7.10 15.88 19.46
CA THR A 154 8.45 16.32 19.82
C THR A 154 9.28 16.80 18.62
N ASP A 155 8.77 16.64 17.40
CA ASP A 155 9.47 16.90 16.13
C ASP A 155 10.85 16.21 16.10
N THR A 156 10.89 14.91 16.39
CA THR A 156 12.15 14.14 16.46
C THR A 156 12.02 12.79 15.79
N TRP A 157 13.18 12.28 15.33
CA TRP A 157 13.32 10.93 14.80
C TRP A 157 14.09 10.04 15.78
N SER A 158 13.71 8.77 15.84
CA SER A 158 14.43 7.74 16.59
C SER A 158 14.49 6.44 15.78
N GLU A 159 15.63 5.74 15.83
CA GLU A 159 15.73 4.41 15.22
C GLU A 159 15.06 3.39 16.15
N VAL A 160 14.04 2.69 15.64
CA VAL A 160 13.21 1.79 16.47
C VAL A 160 13.58 0.32 16.31
N THR A 161 14.04 -0.08 15.12
CA THR A 161 14.47 -1.45 14.84
C THR A 161 15.22 -1.49 13.50
N ARG A 162 15.65 -2.68 13.09
CA ARG A 162 16.22 -2.97 11.78
C ARG A 162 15.49 -4.13 11.13
N MET A 163 15.31 -4.06 9.81
CA MET A 163 14.85 -5.16 8.98
C MET A 163 15.91 -6.28 8.93
N MET A 164 15.51 -7.50 8.57
CA MET A 164 16.46 -8.62 8.48
C MET A 164 17.55 -8.45 7.41
N SER A 165 17.28 -7.64 6.38
CA SER A 165 18.24 -7.28 5.35
C SER A 165 17.90 -5.93 4.73
N GLY A 166 18.95 -5.20 4.34
CA GLY A 166 18.81 -3.90 3.70
C GLY A 166 18.13 -4.00 2.35
N ARG A 167 17.20 -3.09 2.07
CA ARG A 167 16.41 -3.09 0.83
C ARG A 167 15.81 -1.71 0.52
N SER A 168 15.46 -1.49 -0.74
CA SER A 168 14.73 -0.31 -1.22
C SER A 168 13.58 -0.70 -2.15
N GLY A 169 12.67 0.23 -2.43
CA GLY A 169 11.53 0.02 -3.33
C GLY A 169 10.43 -0.85 -2.71
N VAL A 170 10.32 -0.84 -1.39
CA VAL A 170 9.32 -1.64 -0.66
C VAL A 170 7.95 -0.95 -0.63
N GLY A 171 6.88 -1.72 -0.80
CA GLY A 171 5.52 -1.30 -0.48
C GLY A 171 5.19 -1.60 0.98
N VAL A 172 4.51 -0.68 1.67
CA VAL A 172 4.18 -0.81 3.10
C VAL A 172 2.71 -0.45 3.30
N ALA A 173 2.01 -1.25 4.08
CA ALA A 173 0.63 -1.01 4.50
C ALA A 173 0.46 -1.41 5.97
N VAL A 174 -0.47 -0.77 6.66
CA VAL A 174 -0.89 -1.13 8.02
C VAL A 174 -2.25 -1.82 7.92
N THR A 175 -2.40 -2.93 8.64
CA THR A 175 -3.66 -3.64 8.76
C THR A 175 -4.09 -3.69 10.22
N MET A 176 -5.39 -3.83 10.45
CA MET A 176 -5.93 -4.15 11.76
C MET A 176 -6.08 -5.66 11.85
N GLU A 177 -5.49 -6.29 12.86
CA GLU A 177 -5.91 -7.65 13.20
C GLU A 177 -7.31 -7.60 13.81
N PRO A 178 -8.27 -8.42 13.32
CA PRO A 178 -9.52 -8.60 14.02
C PRO A 178 -9.23 -9.13 15.42
N CYS A 179 -9.91 -8.60 16.43
CA CYS A 179 -9.83 -9.10 17.79
C CYS A 179 -10.01 -10.64 17.78
N GLN A 180 -9.00 -11.40 18.23
CA GLN A 180 -9.03 -12.87 18.25
C GLN A 180 -10.25 -13.45 19.00
N LYS A 181 -10.88 -12.66 19.88
CA LYS A 181 -12.07 -13.06 20.62
C LYS A 181 -13.31 -13.25 19.73
N ASP A 182 -13.42 -12.46 18.64
CA ASP A 182 -14.58 -12.50 17.74
C ASP A 182 -14.44 -13.61 16.68
N LEU A 183 -13.22 -13.88 16.22
CA LEU A 183 -12.93 -15.01 15.32
C LEU A 183 -13.30 -16.36 15.96
N ALA A 184 -13.05 -16.52 17.27
CA ALA A 184 -13.42 -17.72 17.99
C ALA A 184 -14.94 -17.86 18.22
N GLN A 185 -15.72 -16.78 18.15
CA GLN A 185 -17.18 -16.82 18.23
C GLN A 185 -17.83 -17.04 16.86
N CYS A 186 -17.33 -16.39 15.80
CA CYS A 186 -17.82 -16.60 14.43
C CYS A 186 -17.62 -18.05 13.97
N LEU A 187 -16.45 -18.65 14.24
CA LEU A 187 -16.17 -20.06 13.93
C LEU A 187 -17.03 -21.05 14.76
N LYS A 188 -17.59 -20.60 15.89
CA LYS A 188 -18.54 -21.41 16.69
C LYS A 188 -19.95 -21.34 16.14
N HIS A 189 -20.39 -20.17 15.63
CA HIS A 189 -21.71 -20.01 15.04
C HIS A 189 -21.89 -20.81 13.74
N GLU A 190 -20.86 -20.86 12.89
CA GLU A 190 -20.87 -21.66 11.65
C GLU A 190 -20.95 -23.18 11.91
N ARG A 191 -20.50 -23.67 13.07
CA ARG A 191 -20.62 -25.09 13.42
C ARG A 191 -22.01 -25.48 13.93
N THR A 192 -22.76 -24.54 14.50
CA THR A 192 -24.10 -24.82 15.04
C THR A 192 -25.17 -24.86 13.95
N GLU A 193 -25.05 -24.06 12.89
CA GLU A 193 -26.03 -24.04 11.79
C GLU A 193 -26.00 -25.31 10.92
N VAL A 194 -24.89 -26.05 10.87
CA VAL A 194 -24.78 -27.30 10.09
C VAL A 194 -25.48 -28.50 10.77
N THR A 195 -25.87 -28.38 12.05
CA THR A 195 -26.43 -29.52 12.82
C THR A 195 -27.94 -29.45 13.08
N GLY A 196 -28.62 -28.40 12.62
CA GLY A 196 -30.03 -28.15 12.93
C GLY A 196 -30.94 -28.17 11.71
N GLY A 197 -31.35 -29.35 11.24
CA GLY A 197 -32.54 -29.46 10.41
C GLY A 197 -32.55 -30.62 9.44
N CYS A 198 -33.21 -31.72 9.82
CA CYS A 198 -34.07 -32.55 8.94
C CYS A 198 -34.75 -33.62 9.81
N GLU A 199 -35.86 -33.25 10.49
CA GLU A 199 -36.86 -34.22 10.95
C GLU A 199 -38.06 -34.20 9.99
N GLY A 200 -38.39 -35.39 9.45
CA GLY A 200 -39.76 -35.82 9.16
C GLY A 200 -40.43 -35.36 7.87
N GLY A 201 -40.70 -36.29 6.94
CA GLY A 201 -41.70 -36.10 5.90
C GLY A 201 -41.65 -37.11 4.75
N SER A 202 -42.50 -38.13 4.83
CA SER A 202 -42.69 -39.25 3.90
C SER A 202 -43.28 -38.88 2.51
N LEU A 203 -43.31 -39.89 1.61
CA LEU A 203 -43.95 -40.02 0.27
C LEU A 203 -42.99 -39.76 -0.90
N GLY A 204 -42.86 -40.56 -1.97
CA GLY A 204 -43.56 -41.75 -2.46
C GLY A 204 -42.86 -42.25 -3.76
N CYS A 205 -43.25 -43.46 -4.18
CA CYS A 205 -42.66 -44.32 -5.23
C CYS A 205 -42.56 -43.71 -6.65
N SER A 206 -41.60 -44.16 -7.48
CA SER A 206 -41.80 -45.19 -8.53
C SER A 206 -40.69 -45.24 -9.61
N GLY A 207 -40.10 -46.44 -9.83
CA GLY A 207 -39.68 -47.05 -11.12
C GLY A 207 -38.66 -46.37 -12.04
N THR A 208 -37.80 -47.04 -12.82
CA THR A 208 -37.50 -48.46 -13.12
C THR A 208 -36.26 -48.49 -14.04
N GLY A 209 -35.41 -49.52 -13.88
CA GLY A 209 -34.54 -50.10 -14.92
C GLY A 209 -33.28 -49.28 -15.27
N GLY A 210 -32.10 -49.84 -15.42
CA GLY A 210 -31.68 -51.23 -15.46
C GLY A 210 -30.29 -51.27 -16.08
N ASP A 211 -29.54 -52.28 -15.65
CA ASP A 211 -28.44 -52.92 -16.36
C ASP A 211 -26.97 -52.52 -16.10
N SER A 212 -26.19 -53.56 -16.30
CA SER A 212 -24.98 -54.00 -15.65
C SER A 212 -23.73 -53.68 -16.47
N GLY A 213 -22.56 -53.72 -15.83
CA GLY A 213 -21.29 -53.56 -16.55
C GLY A 213 -20.07 -53.36 -15.68
N SER A 214 -19.65 -54.42 -14.99
CA SER A 214 -18.33 -54.54 -14.37
C SER A 214 -17.21 -54.54 -15.42
N TYR A 215 -16.11 -53.81 -15.21
CA TYR A 215 -14.78 -54.27 -15.64
C TYR A 215 -13.67 -53.86 -14.66
N HIS A 216 -12.89 -54.87 -14.33
CA HIS A 216 -11.70 -54.96 -13.50
C HIS A 216 -10.54 -54.05 -13.97
N ASN A 217 -9.76 -53.48 -13.03
CA ASN A 217 -8.39 -53.87 -12.63
C ASN A 217 -7.35 -53.57 -13.75
N SER A 218 -6.19 -52.94 -13.55
CA SER A 218 -5.18 -53.20 -12.52
C SER A 218 -4.01 -52.20 -12.71
N ARG A 219 -3.46 -51.74 -11.58
CA ARG A 219 -2.06 -51.76 -11.13
C ARG A 219 -0.86 -51.39 -12.05
N HIS A 220 0.12 -50.85 -11.32
CA HIS A 220 1.59 -50.84 -11.50
C HIS A 220 2.17 -49.65 -12.27
N GLY A 221 3.24 -49.01 -11.80
CA GLY A 221 4.11 -49.30 -10.67
C GLY A 221 5.13 -48.18 -10.47
N ALA A 222 5.62 -48.10 -9.25
CA ALA A 222 6.60 -47.16 -8.75
C ALA A 222 8.04 -47.48 -9.21
N PHE A 223 8.97 -46.71 -8.63
CA PHE A 223 10.45 -46.73 -8.66
C PHE A 223 11.06 -45.68 -9.59
N GLY A 224 12.01 -44.84 -9.17
CA GLY A 224 12.74 -44.76 -7.91
C GLY A 224 14.18 -44.31 -8.16
N LYS A 225 14.58 -43.22 -7.50
CA LYS A 225 15.93 -42.78 -7.08
C LYS A 225 17.13 -42.85 -8.04
N GLY A 226 17.85 -41.72 -8.05
CA GLY A 226 19.25 -41.69 -7.60
C GLY A 226 20.27 -41.26 -8.66
N THR A 227 20.78 -40.04 -8.50
CA THR A 227 22.16 -39.71 -8.06
C THR A 227 22.21 -38.22 -7.77
#